data_AF-A0A3C1Y8N9-F1
#
_entry.id   AF-A0A3C1Y8N9-F1
#
_cell.length_a   1.000
_cell.length_b   1.000
_cell.length_c   1.000
_cell.angle_alpha   90.00
_cell.angle_beta   90.00
_cell.angle_gamma   90.00
#
_symmetry.space_group_name_H-M   'P 1'
#
loop_
_entity.id
_entity.type
_entity.pdbx_description
1 polymer ?
#
loop_
_entity_poly.entity_id
_entity_poly.type
_entity_poly.pdbx_seq_one_letter_code
_entity_poly.pdbx_strand_id
1 'polypeptide(L)'
;MSDSAHGVTAVEECADRLESLSPFSATVKYAVTLPQADDDIVYQVRLASETAPGDSLCEARYLIEWELPRGEEVSDGFSAYSDGNHFRYHDGRLQEYHFQWDSIPFLIGRGGVQRSPQFAELLPQMMARDLRAMLADSTYRLRFVPDTVISGNHVAVIKGLQRARGYDGRYLTIVLDPATGRPLRSESDFNPGQISEQSVAVEYTYPGGNVSVPRSEDELIALYPDVFGKYRSSNFRVENLRGRKLPHFSLPTVSGERYTYDASRGFRAPAVIAFL
;
A
#
# COMPACT_ATOMS: atom_id res chain seq x y z
N MET A 1 -27.53 -25.69 9.34
CA MET A 1 -26.40 -25.85 8.39
C MET A 1 -26.67 -25.18 7.02
N SER A 2 -27.50 -24.13 6.90
CA SER A 2 -27.80 -23.48 5.59
C SER A 2 -27.39 -22.00 5.47
N ASP A 3 -26.81 -21.41 6.52
CA ASP A 3 -26.53 -19.97 6.60
C ASP A 3 -25.15 -19.61 6.02
N SER A 4 -24.21 -20.56 6.02
CA SER A 4 -22.83 -20.34 5.53
C SER A 4 -22.73 -20.21 4.01
N ALA A 5 -23.54 -20.95 3.24
CA ALA A 5 -23.50 -20.92 1.77
C ALA A 5 -24.05 -19.60 1.20
N HIS A 6 -25.11 -19.06 1.80
CA HIS A 6 -25.65 -17.74 1.44
C HIS A 6 -24.65 -16.62 1.78
N GLY A 7 -23.97 -16.73 2.93
CA GLY A 7 -22.93 -15.78 3.32
C GLY A 7 -21.73 -15.74 2.36
N VAL A 8 -21.28 -16.90 1.85
CA VAL A 8 -20.18 -16.97 0.87
C VAL A 8 -20.56 -16.30 -0.45
N THR A 9 -21.71 -16.67 -1.02
CA THR A 9 -22.20 -16.12 -2.29
C THR A 9 -22.31 -14.59 -2.22
N ALA A 10 -22.75 -14.03 -1.09
CA ALA A 10 -22.89 -12.59 -0.94
C ALA A 10 -21.56 -11.83 -0.79
N VAL A 11 -20.52 -12.47 -0.24
CA VAL A 11 -19.16 -11.88 -0.23
C VAL A 11 -18.54 -11.90 -1.63
N GLU A 12 -18.79 -12.96 -2.41
CA GLU A 12 -18.39 -13.02 -3.82
C GLU A 12 -19.02 -11.87 -4.62
N GLU A 13 -20.32 -11.63 -4.47
CA GLU A 13 -21.02 -10.50 -5.10
C GLU A 13 -20.41 -9.14 -4.71
N CYS A 14 -19.97 -9.00 -3.45
CA CYS A 14 -19.28 -7.79 -3.00
C CYS A 14 -17.90 -7.64 -3.63
N ALA A 15 -17.13 -8.73 -3.76
CA ALA A 15 -15.85 -8.73 -4.45
C ALA A 15 -16.02 -8.35 -5.93
N ASP A 16 -17.06 -8.86 -6.61
CA ASP A 16 -17.37 -8.51 -8.00
C ASP A 16 -17.70 -7.01 -8.15
N ARG A 17 -18.50 -6.45 -7.24
CA ARG A 17 -18.78 -5.01 -7.21
C ARG A 17 -17.51 -4.19 -7.02
N LEU A 18 -16.70 -4.53 -6.02
CA LEU A 18 -15.42 -3.86 -5.74
C LEU A 18 -14.47 -3.90 -6.94
N GLU A 19 -14.33 -5.06 -7.59
CA GLU A 19 -13.48 -5.19 -8.78
C GLU A 19 -13.98 -4.27 -9.91
N SER A 20 -15.30 -4.17 -10.09
CA SER A 20 -15.91 -3.33 -11.14
C SER A 20 -15.90 -1.82 -10.85
N LEU A 21 -15.51 -1.37 -9.65
CA LEU A 21 -15.48 0.05 -9.29
C LEU A 21 -14.42 0.82 -10.08
N SER A 22 -14.81 1.39 -11.21
CA SER A 22 -13.92 2.08 -12.14
C SER A 22 -14.66 3.20 -12.89
N PRO A 23 -14.05 4.40 -13.06
CA PRO A 23 -12.87 4.86 -12.34
C PRO A 23 -13.15 5.04 -10.85
N PHE A 24 -12.15 4.79 -10.02
CA PHE A 24 -12.22 4.99 -8.57
C PHE A 24 -11.25 6.09 -8.14
N SER A 25 -11.71 6.97 -7.25
CA SER A 25 -10.86 7.93 -6.54
C SER A 25 -11.39 8.16 -5.13
N ALA A 26 -10.49 8.27 -4.16
CA ALA A 26 -10.81 8.54 -2.77
C ALA A 26 -9.63 9.21 -2.04
N THR A 27 -9.93 9.92 -0.96
CA THR A 27 -8.95 10.27 0.08
C THR A 27 -9.21 9.41 1.30
N VAL A 28 -8.16 8.86 1.88
CA VAL A 28 -8.21 7.89 2.96
C VAL A 28 -7.36 8.37 4.13
N LYS A 29 -7.95 8.37 5.32
CA LYS A 29 -7.21 8.45 6.57
C LYS A 29 -6.85 7.03 6.99
N TYR A 30 -5.56 6.72 7.04
CA TYR A 30 -5.06 5.39 7.42
C TYR A 30 -4.31 5.51 8.74
N ALA A 31 -4.89 5.01 9.82
CA ALA A 31 -4.33 5.07 11.17
C ALA A 31 -3.83 3.69 11.59
N VAL A 32 -2.61 3.66 12.14
CA VAL A 32 -2.01 2.48 12.75
C VAL A 32 -1.81 2.72 14.23
N THR A 33 -2.41 1.87 15.05
CA THR A 33 -2.24 1.86 16.50
C THR A 33 -1.37 0.67 16.89
N LEU A 34 -0.35 0.93 17.69
CA LEU A 34 0.49 -0.10 18.32
C LEU A 34 0.20 -0.11 19.84
N PRO A 35 0.10 -1.28 20.50
CA PRO A 35 -0.26 -1.37 21.92
C PRO A 35 0.64 -0.60 22.88
N GLN A 36 1.88 -0.29 22.46
CA GLN A 36 2.88 0.40 23.27
C GLN A 36 3.14 1.83 22.82
N ALA A 37 2.42 2.33 21.80
CA ALA A 37 2.58 3.69 21.31
C ALA A 37 1.55 4.61 22.00
N ASP A 38 1.99 5.81 22.37
CA ASP A 38 1.13 6.82 22.98
C ASP A 38 0.17 7.47 21.96
N ASP A 39 0.57 7.49 20.68
CA ASP A 39 -0.18 8.10 19.58
C ASP A 39 -0.24 7.17 18.35
N ASP A 40 -1.31 7.32 17.57
CA ASP A 40 -1.48 6.63 16.29
C ASP A 40 -0.54 7.19 15.22
N ILE A 41 -0.02 6.31 14.36
CA ILE A 41 0.65 6.71 13.11
C ILE A 41 -0.43 6.90 12.05
N VAL A 42 -0.70 8.15 11.68
CA VAL A 42 -1.80 8.50 10.75
C VAL A 42 -1.25 9.01 9.42
N TYR A 43 -1.54 8.27 8.35
CA TYR A 43 -1.28 8.66 6.97
C TYR A 43 -2.51 9.32 6.35
N GLN A 44 -2.29 10.29 5.48
CA GLN A 44 -3.26 10.74 4.48
C GLN A 44 -2.91 10.10 3.16
N VAL A 45 -3.82 9.32 2.58
CA VAL A 45 -3.59 8.57 1.34
C VAL A 45 -4.59 9.05 0.29
N ARG A 46 -4.14 9.39 -0.91
CA ARG A 46 -4.99 9.68 -2.06
C ARG A 46 -4.88 8.52 -3.05
N LEU A 47 -6.02 7.98 -3.44
CA LEU A 47 -6.13 6.80 -4.27
C LEU A 47 -6.78 7.16 -5.60
N ALA A 48 -6.24 6.61 -6.68
CA ALA A 48 -6.91 6.51 -7.96
C ALA A 48 -6.66 5.13 -8.57
N SER A 49 -7.69 4.53 -9.13
CA SER A 49 -7.55 3.26 -9.87
C SER A 49 -8.58 3.15 -10.98
N GLU A 50 -8.22 2.36 -11.98
CA GLU A 50 -9.12 1.92 -13.02
C GLU A 50 -8.89 0.45 -13.31
N THR A 51 -9.96 -0.27 -13.63
CA THR A 51 -9.89 -1.66 -14.06
C THR A 51 -8.99 -1.82 -15.27
N ALA A 52 -8.15 -2.87 -15.25
CA ALA A 52 -7.22 -3.19 -16.33
C ALA A 52 -7.48 -4.60 -16.86
N PRO A 53 -8.63 -4.89 -17.51
CA PRO A 53 -9.01 -6.25 -17.89
C PRO A 53 -8.06 -6.93 -18.90
N GLY A 54 -7.27 -6.14 -19.65
CA GLY A 54 -6.25 -6.65 -20.57
C GLY A 54 -4.88 -6.90 -19.93
N ASP A 55 -4.69 -6.50 -18.67
CA ASP A 55 -3.41 -6.66 -17.97
C ASP A 55 -3.38 -7.97 -17.18
N SER A 56 -2.50 -8.87 -17.59
CA SER A 56 -2.30 -10.16 -16.91
C SER A 56 -1.53 -10.07 -15.59
N LEU A 57 -0.85 -8.94 -15.33
CA LEU A 57 0.02 -8.76 -14.17
C LEU A 57 -0.73 -8.16 -12.97
N CYS A 58 -1.74 -7.32 -13.20
CA CYS A 58 -2.49 -6.61 -12.17
C CYS A 58 -3.95 -6.38 -12.60
N GLU A 59 -4.87 -6.43 -11.64
CA GLU A 59 -6.31 -6.22 -11.84
C GLU A 59 -6.66 -4.75 -12.13
N ALA A 60 -5.75 -3.82 -11.79
CA ALA A 60 -5.95 -2.39 -11.94
C ALA A 60 -4.66 -1.66 -12.33
N ARG A 61 -4.83 -0.57 -13.09
CA ARG A 61 -3.87 0.54 -13.12
C ARG A 61 -4.19 1.48 -11.98
N TYR A 62 -3.17 2.08 -11.36
CA TYR A 62 -3.38 2.91 -10.18
C TYR A 62 -2.34 4.00 -9.99
N LEU A 63 -2.74 4.99 -9.19
CA LEU A 63 -1.87 5.94 -8.51
C LEU A 63 -2.28 5.97 -7.03
N ILE A 64 -1.30 5.76 -6.16
CA ILE A 64 -1.42 5.85 -4.71
C ILE A 64 -0.44 6.92 -4.28
N GLU A 65 -0.93 7.97 -3.64
CA GLU A 65 -0.12 9.03 -3.03
C GLU A 65 -0.33 8.99 -1.53
N TRP A 66 0.70 9.26 -0.75
CA TRP A 66 0.56 9.28 0.69
C TRP A 66 1.46 10.33 1.33
N GLU A 67 0.99 10.83 2.47
CA GLU A 67 1.68 11.77 3.33
C GLU A 67 1.59 11.29 4.78
N LEU A 68 2.70 11.41 5.49
CA LEU A 68 2.85 11.13 6.91
C LEU A 68 3.41 12.37 7.61
N PRO A 69 2.58 13.12 8.34
CA PRO A 69 3.06 14.22 9.19
C PRO A 69 3.97 13.69 10.31
N ARG A 70 5.13 14.32 10.50
CA ARG A 70 6.11 14.06 11.57
C ARG A 70 6.54 15.37 12.22
N GLY A 71 5.73 15.88 13.14
CA GLY A 71 5.97 17.19 13.76
C GLY A 71 5.85 18.31 12.71
N GLU A 72 6.94 19.04 12.48
CA GLU A 72 6.99 20.10 11.44
C GLU A 72 7.37 19.59 10.05
N GLU A 73 7.81 18.33 9.92
CA GLU A 73 8.16 17.71 8.64
C GLU A 73 7.02 16.83 8.10
N VAL A 74 6.97 16.67 6.78
CA VAL A 74 6.07 15.72 6.11
C VAL A 74 6.93 14.73 5.32
N SER A 75 6.79 13.45 5.63
CA SER A 75 7.29 12.37 4.76
C SER A 75 6.20 12.03 3.76
N ASP A 76 6.56 11.93 2.49
CA ASP A 76 5.62 11.69 1.41
C ASP A 76 6.14 10.62 0.44
N GLY A 77 5.22 10.14 -0.39
CA GLY A 77 5.58 9.20 -1.44
C GLY A 77 4.42 8.91 -2.37
N PHE A 78 4.74 8.19 -3.43
CA PHE A 78 3.73 7.65 -4.33
C PHE A 78 4.12 6.26 -4.84
N SER A 79 3.12 5.52 -5.27
CA SER A 79 3.28 4.34 -6.10
C SER A 79 2.32 4.41 -7.28
N ALA A 80 2.81 4.12 -8.48
CA ALA A 80 2.01 4.13 -9.69
C ALA A 80 2.26 2.86 -10.49
N TYR A 81 1.23 2.34 -11.12
CA TYR A 81 1.32 1.17 -11.98
C TYR A 81 0.42 1.31 -13.21
N SER A 82 0.97 1.03 -14.39
CA SER A 82 0.22 0.84 -15.64
C SER A 82 1.01 -0.05 -16.59
N ASP A 83 0.34 -1.06 -17.17
CA ASP A 83 0.81 -1.86 -18.30
C ASP A 83 2.22 -2.44 -18.12
N GLY A 84 2.50 -3.04 -16.95
CA GLY A 84 3.79 -3.63 -16.63
C GLY A 84 4.89 -2.64 -16.23
N ASN A 85 4.57 -1.36 -16.03
CA ASN A 85 5.49 -0.36 -15.49
C ASN A 85 5.05 0.00 -14.08
N HIS A 86 5.96 -0.12 -13.11
CA HIS A 86 5.72 0.20 -11.72
C HIS A 86 6.74 1.21 -11.22
N PHE A 87 6.25 2.31 -10.66
CA PHE A 87 7.06 3.37 -10.07
C PHE A 87 6.76 3.46 -8.58
N ARG A 88 7.80 3.63 -7.77
CA ARG A 88 7.67 3.89 -6.34
C ARG A 88 8.64 4.96 -5.92
N TYR A 89 8.12 6.03 -5.33
CA TYR A 89 8.91 7.05 -4.66
C TYR A 89 8.61 7.01 -3.17
N HIS A 90 9.68 6.93 -2.36
CA HIS A 90 9.60 6.95 -0.91
C HIS A 90 10.92 7.48 -0.35
N ASP A 91 10.85 8.38 0.63
CA ASP A 91 11.98 8.90 1.41
C ASP A 91 13.21 9.25 0.55
N GLY A 92 12.98 10.01 -0.52
CA GLY A 92 14.05 10.48 -1.40
C GLY A 92 14.70 9.38 -2.22
N ARG A 93 13.98 8.31 -2.55
CA ARG A 93 14.40 7.26 -3.48
C ARG A 93 13.28 6.96 -4.47
N LEU A 94 13.60 7.06 -5.77
CA LEU A 94 12.74 6.57 -6.86
C LEU A 94 13.21 5.15 -7.25
N GLN A 95 12.25 4.22 -7.36
CA GLN A 95 12.45 2.88 -7.88
C GLN A 95 11.51 2.67 -9.06
N GLU A 96 12.07 2.19 -10.17
CA GLU A 96 11.37 1.95 -11.42
C GLU A 96 11.53 0.47 -11.78
N TYR A 97 10.42 -0.19 -12.08
CA TYR A 97 10.39 -1.56 -12.56
C TYR A 97 9.59 -1.60 -13.85
N HIS A 98 10.14 -2.26 -14.86
CA HIS A 98 9.51 -2.41 -16.16
C HIS A 98 9.54 -3.88 -16.56
N PHE A 99 8.37 -4.49 -16.71
CA PHE A 99 8.23 -5.92 -16.96
C PHE A 99 9.00 -6.38 -18.21
N GLN A 100 9.01 -5.53 -19.25
CA GLN A 100 9.73 -5.80 -20.49
C GLN A 100 11.25 -5.77 -20.32
N TRP A 101 11.78 -5.11 -19.29
CA TRP A 101 13.22 -5.04 -19.01
C TRP A 101 13.65 -6.12 -18.03
N ASP A 102 12.86 -6.32 -16.96
CA ASP A 102 13.04 -7.39 -15.99
C ASP A 102 11.68 -7.85 -15.46
N SER A 103 11.28 -9.06 -15.86
CA SER A 103 10.02 -9.66 -15.43
C SER A 103 10.08 -10.26 -14.02
N ILE A 104 11.28 -10.52 -13.48
CA ILE A 104 11.44 -11.26 -12.21
C ILE A 104 10.69 -10.56 -11.06
N PRO A 105 10.78 -9.23 -10.85
CA PRO A 105 10.08 -8.54 -9.77
C PRO A 105 8.55 -8.61 -9.84
N PHE A 106 7.98 -8.87 -11.03
CA PHE A 106 6.53 -8.96 -11.23
C PHE A 106 5.98 -10.37 -11.01
N LEU A 107 6.84 -11.39 -11.14
CA LEU A 107 6.47 -12.81 -11.13
C LEU A 107 6.80 -13.51 -9.80
N ILE A 108 6.86 -12.76 -8.69
CA ILE A 108 7.14 -13.31 -7.36
C ILE A 108 5.86 -13.57 -6.55
N GLY A 109 5.75 -14.81 -6.06
CA GLY A 109 4.83 -15.20 -4.99
C GLY A 109 3.40 -14.68 -5.13
N ARG A 110 2.90 -14.07 -4.05
CA ARG A 110 1.49 -13.64 -3.92
C ARG A 110 1.17 -12.28 -4.56
N GLY A 111 2.02 -11.67 -5.39
CA GLY A 111 1.61 -10.40 -6.01
C GLY A 111 2.61 -9.58 -6.84
N GLY A 112 3.91 -9.89 -6.86
CA GLY A 112 4.87 -9.03 -7.56
C GLY A 112 4.93 -7.59 -7.03
N VAL A 113 5.79 -6.76 -7.61
CA VAL A 113 5.92 -5.34 -7.22
C VAL A 113 4.62 -4.54 -7.41
N GLN A 114 3.82 -4.91 -8.41
CA GLN A 114 2.57 -4.25 -8.82
C GLN A 114 1.38 -4.49 -7.88
N ARG A 115 1.39 -5.55 -7.05
CA ARG A 115 0.35 -5.76 -6.02
C ARG A 115 0.91 -5.63 -4.60
N SER A 116 2.11 -5.11 -4.46
CA SER A 116 2.76 -4.91 -3.15
C SER A 116 3.39 -3.52 -2.94
N PRO A 117 2.87 -2.41 -3.50
CA PRO A 117 3.15 -1.10 -2.91
C PRO A 117 2.44 -0.94 -1.56
N GLN A 118 2.91 0.04 -0.79
CA GLN A 118 2.24 0.46 0.43
C GLN A 118 0.82 0.94 0.09
N PHE A 119 -0.17 0.55 0.89
CA PHE A 119 -1.58 0.93 0.73
C PHE A 119 -2.30 0.35 -0.50
N ALA A 120 -1.70 -0.63 -1.20
CA ALA A 120 -2.34 -1.28 -2.35
C ALA A 120 -3.69 -1.90 -1.99
N GLU A 121 -3.78 -2.49 -0.80
CA GLU A 121 -4.94 -3.17 -0.25
C GLU A 121 -6.17 -2.25 -0.06
N LEU A 122 -5.96 -0.93 -0.13
CA LEU A 122 -7.03 0.07 -0.05
C LEU A 122 -7.75 0.29 -1.39
N LEU A 123 -7.15 -0.15 -2.51
CA LEU A 123 -7.79 -0.07 -3.82
C LEU A 123 -8.91 -1.13 -3.93
N PRO A 124 -10.09 -0.78 -4.49
CA PRO A 124 -11.20 -1.73 -4.60
C PRO A 124 -10.85 -3.04 -5.30
N GLN A 125 -10.07 -2.99 -6.39
CA GLN A 125 -9.67 -4.18 -7.14
C GLN A 125 -8.73 -5.08 -6.33
N MET A 126 -7.81 -4.50 -5.57
CA MET A 126 -6.92 -5.26 -4.69
C MET A 126 -7.69 -5.86 -3.50
N MET A 127 -8.64 -5.10 -2.93
CA MET A 127 -9.54 -5.58 -1.90
C MET A 127 -10.42 -6.75 -2.39
N ALA A 128 -10.93 -6.68 -3.62
CA ALA A 128 -11.69 -7.78 -4.24
C ALA A 128 -10.84 -9.05 -4.37
N ARG A 129 -9.61 -8.91 -4.88
CA ARG A 129 -8.63 -10.01 -4.96
C ARG A 129 -8.37 -10.62 -3.58
N ASP A 130 -8.15 -9.79 -2.56
CA ASP A 130 -7.89 -10.25 -1.20
C ASP A 130 -9.11 -10.98 -0.59
N LEU A 131 -10.32 -10.47 -0.81
CA LEU A 131 -11.55 -11.14 -0.38
C LEU A 131 -11.70 -12.52 -1.04
N ARG A 132 -11.42 -12.63 -2.34
CA ARG A 132 -11.44 -13.94 -3.04
C ARG A 132 -10.37 -14.88 -2.51
N ALA A 133 -9.18 -14.37 -2.21
CA ALA A 133 -8.12 -15.17 -1.58
C ALA A 133 -8.54 -15.66 -0.19
N MET A 134 -9.22 -14.83 0.61
CA MET A 134 -9.77 -15.22 1.91
C MET A 134 -10.89 -16.25 1.79
N LEU A 135 -11.79 -16.11 0.80
CA LEU A 135 -12.83 -17.10 0.53
C LEU A 135 -12.26 -18.48 0.16
N ALA A 136 -11.14 -18.50 -0.57
CA ALA A 136 -10.43 -19.72 -0.93
C ALA A 136 -9.57 -20.31 0.21
N ASP A 137 -9.30 -19.55 1.27
CA ASP A 137 -8.42 -19.96 2.38
C ASP A 137 -9.23 -20.51 3.55
N SER A 138 -9.03 -21.80 3.83
CA SER A 138 -9.72 -22.52 4.92
C SER A 138 -9.50 -21.95 6.32
N THR A 139 -8.46 -21.14 6.53
CA THR A 139 -8.17 -20.45 7.80
C THR A 139 -9.05 -19.24 8.03
N TYR A 140 -9.73 -18.75 6.99
CA TYR A 140 -10.64 -17.61 7.08
C TYR A 140 -12.10 -18.04 7.24
N ARG A 141 -12.84 -17.21 7.95
CA ARG A 141 -14.30 -17.23 8.02
C ARG A 141 -14.80 -15.83 7.74
N LEU A 142 -15.55 -15.67 6.66
CA LEU A 142 -16.17 -14.40 6.27
C LEU A 142 -17.67 -14.48 6.51
N ARG A 143 -18.26 -13.35 6.93
CA ARG A 143 -19.70 -13.16 7.09
C ARG A 143 -20.08 -11.82 6.48
N PHE A 144 -21.12 -11.84 5.67
CA PHE A 144 -21.73 -10.62 5.14
C PHE A 144 -22.99 -10.25 5.92
N VAL A 145 -23.17 -8.95 6.12
CA VAL A 145 -24.39 -8.32 6.65
C VAL A 145 -24.83 -7.30 5.60
N PRO A 146 -25.89 -7.58 4.82
CA PRO A 146 -26.26 -6.76 3.66
C PRO A 146 -26.80 -5.37 4.01
N ASP A 147 -27.43 -5.24 5.18
CA ASP A 147 -27.95 -3.97 5.69
C ASP A 147 -27.89 -3.96 7.22
N THR A 148 -27.28 -2.91 7.77
CA THR A 148 -27.23 -2.59 9.19
C THR A 148 -27.03 -1.08 9.34
N VAL A 149 -27.24 -0.56 10.55
CA VAL A 149 -27.03 0.86 10.84
C VAL A 149 -25.75 1.06 11.63
N ILE A 150 -24.86 1.92 11.13
CA ILE A 150 -23.66 2.41 11.85
C ILE A 150 -23.71 3.93 11.86
N SER A 151 -23.64 4.53 13.06
CA SER A 151 -23.70 5.99 13.24
C SER A 151 -24.90 6.66 12.53
N GLY A 152 -26.04 5.97 12.47
CA GLY A 152 -27.27 6.46 11.83
C GLY A 152 -27.36 6.22 10.31
N ASN A 153 -26.33 5.65 9.67
CA ASN A 153 -26.33 5.39 8.22
C ASN A 153 -26.53 3.89 7.93
N HIS A 154 -27.33 3.59 6.92
CA HIS A 154 -27.47 2.23 6.38
C HIS A 154 -26.21 1.82 5.62
N VAL A 155 -25.64 0.68 5.98
CA VAL A 155 -24.37 0.18 5.46
C VAL A 155 -24.40 -1.34 5.26
N ALA A 156 -23.59 -1.83 4.32
CA ALA A 156 -23.27 -3.24 4.19
C ALA A 156 -21.94 -3.54 4.90
N VAL A 157 -21.79 -4.70 5.53
CA VAL A 157 -20.60 -5.04 6.33
C VAL A 157 -20.10 -6.44 6.02
N ILE A 158 -18.80 -6.57 5.75
CA ILE A 158 -18.09 -7.84 5.73
C ILE A 158 -17.29 -7.95 7.04
N LYS A 159 -17.47 -9.06 7.76
CA LYS A 159 -16.66 -9.42 8.92
C LYS A 159 -15.83 -10.65 8.59
N GLY A 160 -14.54 -10.59 8.87
CA GLY A 160 -13.59 -11.66 8.69
C GLY A 160 -12.89 -12.05 9.98
N LEU A 161 -12.67 -13.35 10.14
CA LEU A 161 -11.81 -13.92 11.17
C LEU A 161 -10.83 -14.88 10.51
N GLN A 162 -9.54 -14.65 10.70
CA GLN A 162 -8.50 -15.64 10.42
C GLN A 162 -8.16 -16.41 11.69
N ARG A 163 -8.30 -17.74 11.66
CA ARG A 163 -7.88 -18.64 12.74
C ARG A 163 -6.94 -19.70 12.19
N ALA A 164 -5.74 -19.76 12.77
CA ALA A 164 -4.73 -20.75 12.42
C ALA A 164 -4.19 -21.41 13.70
N ARG A 165 -4.22 -22.74 13.74
CA ARG A 165 -3.65 -23.55 14.86
C ARG A 165 -4.16 -23.14 16.25
N GLY A 166 -5.43 -22.73 16.35
CA GLY A 166 -6.06 -22.33 17.62
C GLY A 166 -5.84 -20.87 18.01
N TYR A 167 -5.09 -20.09 17.22
CA TYR A 167 -4.87 -18.67 17.44
C TYR A 167 -5.64 -17.84 16.44
N ASP A 168 -6.17 -16.70 16.91
CA ASP A 168 -6.75 -15.68 16.07
C ASP A 168 -5.62 -14.83 15.51
N GLY A 169 -5.44 -14.86 14.19
CA GLY A 169 -4.39 -14.12 13.50
C GLY A 169 -4.84 -12.73 13.06
N ARG A 170 -6.12 -12.60 12.70
CA ARG A 170 -6.69 -11.33 12.23
C ARG A 170 -8.19 -11.25 12.45
N TYR A 171 -8.66 -10.13 12.99
CA TYR A 171 -10.02 -9.66 12.80
C TYR A 171 -10.05 -8.64 11.68
N LEU A 172 -11.08 -8.69 10.83
CA LEU A 172 -11.29 -7.76 9.72
C LEU A 172 -12.74 -7.30 9.72
N THR A 173 -12.97 -6.00 9.61
CA THR A 173 -14.29 -5.43 9.30
C THR A 173 -14.15 -4.51 8.11
N ILE A 174 -14.98 -4.69 7.08
CA ILE A 174 -15.09 -3.77 5.94
C ILE A 174 -16.52 -3.27 5.90
N VAL A 175 -16.70 -1.95 5.88
CA VAL A 175 -17.98 -1.27 5.77
C VAL A 175 -18.08 -0.66 4.38
N LEU A 176 -19.17 -0.95 3.69
CA LEU A 176 -19.44 -0.53 2.31
C LEU A 176 -20.73 0.27 2.24
N ASP A 177 -20.78 1.21 1.32
CA ASP A 177 -22.02 1.84 0.89
C ASP A 177 -22.89 0.79 0.17
N PRO A 178 -24.12 0.52 0.61
CA PRO A 178 -24.89 -0.62 0.11
C PRO A 178 -25.41 -0.40 -1.31
N ALA A 179 -25.55 0.86 -1.75
CA ALA A 179 -26.06 1.20 -3.07
C ALA A 179 -24.95 1.15 -4.13
N THR A 180 -23.76 1.63 -3.80
CA THR A 180 -22.64 1.80 -4.74
C THR A 180 -21.56 0.74 -4.58
N GLY A 181 -21.50 0.04 -3.45
CA GLY A 181 -20.42 -0.90 -3.11
C GLY A 181 -19.10 -0.24 -2.72
N ARG A 182 -19.06 1.10 -2.61
CA ARG A 182 -17.84 1.85 -2.27
C ARG A 182 -17.40 1.56 -0.82
N PRO A 183 -16.09 1.35 -0.56
CA PRO A 183 -15.57 1.27 0.79
C PRO A 183 -15.80 2.55 1.59
N LEU A 184 -16.40 2.45 2.77
CA LEU A 184 -16.58 3.60 3.68
C LEU A 184 -15.54 3.58 4.79
N ARG A 185 -15.27 2.40 5.35
CA ARG A 185 -14.34 2.19 6.46
C ARG A 185 -13.82 0.76 6.43
N SER A 186 -12.61 0.54 6.92
CA SER A 186 -12.18 -0.81 7.31
C SER A 186 -11.37 -0.79 8.60
N GLU A 187 -11.46 -1.87 9.35
CA GLU A 187 -10.69 -2.11 10.56
C GLU A 187 -10.01 -3.46 10.46
N SER A 188 -8.78 -3.55 10.94
CA SER A 188 -8.06 -4.81 11.06
C SER A 188 -7.26 -4.85 12.34
N ASP A 189 -7.49 -5.88 13.15
CA ASP A 189 -6.67 -6.19 14.31
C ASP A 189 -5.83 -7.42 13.98
N PHE A 190 -4.53 -7.23 13.91
CA PHE A 190 -3.56 -8.29 13.68
C PHE A 190 -3.05 -8.81 15.02
N ASN A 191 -2.90 -10.13 15.14
CA ASN A 191 -2.44 -10.82 16.35
C ASN A 191 -3.16 -10.37 17.64
N PRO A 192 -4.51 -10.35 17.67
CA PRO A 192 -5.28 -9.88 18.81
C PRO A 192 -4.92 -10.63 20.10
N GLY A 193 -4.74 -9.88 21.19
CA GLY A 193 -4.33 -10.37 22.51
C GLY A 193 -2.84 -10.72 22.64
N GLN A 194 -2.01 -10.37 21.65
CA GLN A 194 -0.56 -10.61 21.68
C GLN A 194 0.24 -9.31 21.83
N ILE A 195 1.51 -9.41 22.25
CA ILE A 195 2.42 -8.24 22.33
C ILE A 195 2.63 -7.60 20.95
N SER A 196 2.56 -8.40 19.89
CA SER A 196 2.65 -7.95 18.50
C SER A 196 1.29 -7.56 17.91
N GLU A 197 0.30 -7.26 18.76
CA GLU A 197 -0.99 -6.74 18.31
C GLU A 197 -0.77 -5.43 17.54
N GLN A 198 -1.53 -5.24 16.48
CA GLN A 198 -1.53 -4.02 15.70
C GLN A 198 -2.95 -3.79 15.19
N SER A 199 -3.48 -2.60 15.43
CA SER A 199 -4.78 -2.20 14.90
C SER A 199 -4.58 -1.22 13.75
N VAL A 200 -5.34 -1.41 12.69
CA VAL A 200 -5.38 -0.53 11.53
C VAL A 200 -6.81 -0.07 11.35
N ALA A 201 -7.02 1.24 11.35
CA ALA A 201 -8.30 1.87 11.07
C ALA A 201 -8.19 2.73 9.79
N VAL A 202 -9.14 2.55 8.89
CA VAL A 202 -9.14 3.19 7.57
C VAL A 202 -10.49 3.86 7.36
N GLU A 203 -10.50 5.13 6.99
CA GLU A 203 -11.72 5.88 6.69
C GLU A 203 -11.62 6.51 5.31
N TYR A 204 -12.61 6.22 4.45
CA TYR A 204 -12.67 6.73 3.08
C TYR A 204 -13.53 7.98 3.00
N THR A 205 -13.06 8.94 2.22
CA THR A 205 -13.81 10.13 1.82
C THR A 205 -13.77 10.29 0.31
N TYR A 206 -14.86 10.82 -0.23
CA TYR A 206 -15.06 10.94 -1.68
C TYR A 206 -15.23 12.41 -2.08
N PRO A 207 -14.19 13.24 -1.95
CA PRO A 207 -14.24 14.60 -2.47
C PRO A 207 -14.45 14.57 -3.99
N GLY A 208 -15.30 15.46 -4.53
CA GLY A 208 -15.42 15.61 -5.98
C GLY A 208 -14.13 16.21 -6.55
N GLY A 209 -13.36 15.42 -7.33
CA GLY A 209 -12.03 15.76 -7.88
C GLY A 209 -10.87 15.29 -6.97
N ASN A 210 -9.64 14.98 -7.41
CA ASN A 210 -8.93 15.13 -8.68
C ASN A 210 -7.67 14.22 -8.72
N VAL A 211 -7.70 13.02 -8.13
CA VAL A 211 -6.63 12.04 -8.41
C VAL A 211 -7.15 11.09 -9.48
N SER A 212 -6.48 11.09 -10.62
CA SER A 212 -6.75 10.20 -11.74
C SER A 212 -5.52 9.33 -11.99
N VAL A 213 -5.72 8.14 -12.52
CA VAL A 213 -4.60 7.31 -12.94
C VAL A 213 -3.91 7.98 -14.13
N PRO A 214 -2.58 8.21 -14.08
CA PRO A 214 -1.83 8.71 -15.22
C PRO A 214 -1.98 7.75 -16.40
N ARG A 215 -2.22 8.28 -17.61
CA ARG A 215 -2.43 7.47 -18.81
C ARG A 215 -1.13 7.06 -19.49
N SER A 216 -0.02 7.64 -19.07
CA SER A 216 1.31 7.36 -19.60
C SER A 216 2.39 7.69 -18.56
N GLU A 217 3.61 7.22 -18.83
CA GLU A 217 4.79 7.61 -18.07
C GLU A 217 5.06 9.12 -18.16
N ASP A 218 4.86 9.73 -19.33
CA ASP A 218 5.03 11.18 -19.50
C ASP A 218 4.05 11.99 -18.63
N GLU A 219 2.81 11.53 -18.50
CA GLU A 219 1.83 12.13 -17.56
C GLU A 219 2.28 11.96 -16.11
N LEU A 220 2.84 10.79 -15.73
CA LEU A 220 3.37 10.57 -14.39
C LEU A 220 4.59 11.46 -14.10
N ILE A 221 5.49 11.64 -15.08
CA ILE A 221 6.63 12.54 -14.98
C ILE A 221 6.15 13.98 -14.82
N ALA A 222 5.11 14.39 -15.55
CA ALA A 222 4.52 15.72 -15.44
C ALA A 222 3.88 15.98 -14.07
N LEU A 223 3.38 14.95 -13.38
CA LEU A 223 2.87 15.06 -12.01
C LEU A 223 3.99 15.20 -10.98
N TYR A 224 5.14 14.55 -11.19
CA TYR A 224 6.27 14.56 -10.25
C TYR A 224 7.60 14.98 -10.88
N PRO A 225 7.68 16.16 -11.52
CA PRO A 225 8.83 16.55 -12.33
C PRO A 225 10.11 16.66 -11.51
N ASP A 226 10.02 17.10 -10.25
CA ASP A 226 11.17 17.20 -9.36
C ASP A 226 11.71 15.83 -8.94
N VAL A 227 10.83 14.85 -8.72
CA VAL A 227 11.23 13.48 -8.35
C VAL A 227 11.96 12.84 -9.54
N PHE A 228 11.35 12.80 -10.71
CA PHE A 228 11.97 12.21 -11.89
C PHE A 228 13.21 12.99 -12.33
N GLY A 229 13.13 14.33 -12.34
CA GLY A 229 14.25 15.20 -12.67
C GLY A 229 15.46 14.96 -11.75
N LYS A 230 15.24 14.77 -10.45
CA LYS A 230 16.31 14.59 -9.47
C LYS A 230 16.86 13.16 -9.38
N TYR A 231 16.03 12.14 -9.60
CA TYR A 231 16.43 10.75 -9.33
C TYR A 231 16.69 9.93 -10.59
N ARG A 232 16.08 10.27 -11.73
CA ARG A 232 16.32 9.56 -13.00
C ARG A 232 17.54 10.09 -13.75
N SER A 233 17.84 11.38 -13.64
CA SER A 233 19.04 12.00 -14.23
C SER A 233 20.29 11.87 -13.35
N SER A 234 20.13 11.46 -12.09
CA SER A 234 21.23 11.35 -11.14
C SER A 234 21.97 10.04 -11.34
N ASN A 235 22.98 10.07 -12.20
CA ASN A 235 23.80 8.92 -12.60
C ASN A 235 24.74 8.37 -11.48
N PHE A 236 24.28 8.29 -10.22
CA PHE A 236 25.09 7.93 -9.03
C PHE A 236 26.43 8.70 -8.90
N ARG A 237 26.53 9.83 -9.61
CA ARG A 237 27.70 10.68 -9.65
C ARG A 237 27.83 11.37 -8.30
N VAL A 238 29.01 11.29 -7.70
CA VAL A 238 29.34 11.82 -6.36
C VAL A 238 29.04 13.32 -6.28
N GLU A 239 29.10 14.03 -7.40
CA GLU A 239 28.75 15.44 -7.53
C GLU A 239 27.30 15.74 -7.13
N ASN A 240 26.38 14.79 -7.32
CA ASN A 240 24.96 14.92 -6.97
C ASN A 240 24.70 14.72 -5.46
N LEU A 241 25.71 14.29 -4.71
CA LEU A 241 25.68 14.19 -3.24
C LEU A 241 26.16 15.48 -2.55
N ARG A 242 26.65 16.48 -3.30
CA ARG A 242 27.10 17.75 -2.72
C ARG A 242 25.97 18.42 -1.94
N GLY A 243 26.25 18.74 -0.67
CA GLY A 243 25.30 19.39 0.24
C GLY A 243 24.25 18.47 0.85
N ARG A 244 24.21 17.18 0.51
CA ARG A 244 23.31 16.20 1.15
C ARG A 244 24.04 15.44 2.27
N LYS A 245 23.26 14.95 3.25
CA LYS A 245 23.79 14.00 4.24
C LYS A 245 24.26 12.74 3.51
N LEU A 246 25.43 12.24 3.92
CA LEU A 246 25.97 11.00 3.40
C LEU A 246 25.03 9.84 3.78
N PRO A 247 24.64 8.97 2.84
CA PRO A 247 23.74 7.86 3.12
C PRO A 247 24.44 6.77 3.95
N HIS A 248 23.65 5.94 4.64
CA HIS A 248 24.15 4.72 5.27
C HIS A 248 24.83 3.82 4.23
N PHE A 249 25.99 3.26 4.57
CA PHE A 249 26.64 2.25 3.72
C PHE A 249 27.37 1.21 4.55
N SER A 250 27.49 0.00 4.01
CA SER A 250 28.30 -1.08 4.59
C SER A 250 29.20 -1.68 3.53
N LEU A 251 30.51 -1.51 3.69
CA LEU A 251 31.53 -1.91 2.72
C LEU A 251 32.55 -2.87 3.36
N PRO A 252 33.04 -3.87 2.62
CA PRO A 252 34.14 -4.69 3.10
C PRO A 252 35.41 -3.85 3.23
N THR A 253 36.16 -4.07 4.30
CA THR A 253 37.49 -3.51 4.51
C THR A 253 38.54 -4.40 3.85
N VAL A 254 39.76 -3.87 3.70
CA VAL A 254 40.92 -4.66 3.24
C VAL A 254 41.29 -5.80 4.19
N SER A 255 40.81 -5.78 5.44
CA SER A 255 40.97 -6.87 6.42
C SER A 255 39.86 -7.93 6.34
N GLY A 256 38.89 -7.78 5.44
CA GLY A 256 37.76 -8.72 5.29
C GLY A 256 36.61 -8.50 6.29
N GLU A 257 36.74 -7.53 7.20
CA GLU A 257 35.63 -7.09 8.05
C GLU A 257 34.68 -6.18 7.25
N ARG A 258 33.50 -5.86 7.80
CA ARG A 258 32.61 -4.85 7.20
C ARG A 258 32.70 -3.56 8.00
N TYR A 259 33.02 -2.48 7.31
CA TYR A 259 32.84 -1.14 7.83
C TYR A 259 31.41 -0.68 7.53
N THR A 260 30.67 -0.31 8.57
CA THR A 260 29.32 0.23 8.44
C THR A 260 29.30 1.68 8.90
N TYR A 261 28.91 2.57 8.00
CA TYR A 261 28.62 3.96 8.29
C TYR A 261 27.13 4.14 8.54
N ASP A 262 26.80 4.68 9.72
CA ASP A 262 25.46 5.11 10.07
C ASP A 262 25.35 6.63 9.96
N ALA A 263 24.40 7.10 9.14
CA ALA A 263 24.17 8.52 8.89
C ALA A 263 23.81 9.32 10.16
N SER A 264 23.32 8.65 11.21
CA SER A 264 23.00 9.27 12.50
C SER A 264 24.21 9.52 13.41
N ARG A 265 25.31 8.77 13.23
CA ARG A 265 26.49 8.82 14.11
C ARG A 265 27.65 9.65 13.57
N GLY A 266 27.73 9.86 12.24
CA GLY A 266 28.85 10.57 11.62
C GLY A 266 30.19 9.82 11.74
N PHE A 267 31.27 10.45 11.26
CA PHE A 267 32.62 9.91 11.40
C PHE A 267 33.28 10.41 12.70
N ARG A 268 34.06 9.55 13.35
CA ARG A 268 34.79 9.89 14.59
C ARG A 268 35.95 10.87 14.38
N ALA A 269 36.35 11.10 13.14
CA ALA A 269 37.41 12.00 12.72
C ALA A 269 37.12 12.47 11.28
N PRO A 270 37.78 13.53 10.79
CA PRO A 270 37.73 13.90 9.38
C PRO A 270 38.07 12.70 8.49
N ALA A 271 37.15 12.33 7.60
CA ALA A 271 37.25 11.13 6.78
C ALA A 271 37.17 11.51 5.29
N VAL A 272 38.01 10.86 4.47
CA VAL A 272 37.94 10.93 3.01
C VAL A 272 37.31 9.63 2.52
N ILE A 273 36.26 9.74 1.72
CA ILE A 273 35.63 8.61 1.05
C ILE A 273 35.96 8.71 -0.42
N ALA A 274 36.75 7.75 -0.90
CA ALA A 274 37.07 7.63 -2.31
C ALA A 274 36.15 6.60 -2.95
N PHE A 275 35.49 7.00 -4.03
CA PHE A 275 34.75 6.11 -4.93
C PHE A 275 35.70 5.79 -6.09
N LEU A 276 35.96 4.50 -6.32
CA LEU A 276 36.81 4.00 -7.41
C LEU A 276 35.94 3.46 -8.55
#